data_AF-A6LHQ9-F1
#
_entry.id   AF-A6LHQ9-F1
#
_cell.length_a   1.000
_cell.length_b   1.000
_cell.length_c   1.000
_cell.angle_alpha   90.00
_cell.angle_beta   90.00
_cell.angle_gamma   90.00
#
_symmetry.space_group_name_H-M   'P 1'
#
loop_
_entity.id
_entity.type
_entity.pdbx_description
1 polymer ?
#
loop_
_entity_poly.entity_id
_entity_poly.type
_entity_poly.pdbx_seq_one_letter_code
_entity_poly.pdbx_strand_id
1 'polypeptide(L)'
;MRFNVVLFMLIVALLGGLSTCSSEVPIGFDTDELSFDMSLVLLTGDMQTKASDPNYTYATTEELTIQNCHVAVFDKDGKRIYFKNFYSKDLGEMKTIGNLSGYELQLEGVRTFGKEDKKVSVLVVANANNANNSPFDNLTTYDGVDNSYTAKTIAKGPVTASLLVKIGKSETTLKYNQDNAPVTVSLIQLSAKIEYTGVYKKENGELLEGFSLTKVAGLNASSKITIFNTSAVENGAFSDLAYPTTKPVTFYTYEISDAFKEVILSVQSGVEPKEYPFPANKFIKGNYYRIKGLKSSTEIEWVLENVEDKEVTLDPFE
;
A
#
# COMPACT_ATOMS: atom_id res chain seq x y z
N MET A 1 -62.01 10.03 48.07
CA MET A 1 -63.01 10.65 48.96
C MET A 1 -62.48 12.03 49.38
N ARG A 2 -63.12 13.10 48.85
CA ARG A 2 -63.26 14.49 49.35
C ARG A 2 -61.97 15.24 49.77
N PHE A 3 -61.41 16.13 48.94
CA PHE A 3 -61.76 17.57 48.77
C PHE A 3 -61.96 18.33 50.09
N ASN A 4 -61.15 19.37 50.31
CA ASN A 4 -61.61 20.64 50.90
C ASN A 4 -60.72 21.81 50.43
N VAL A 5 -61.39 22.76 49.78
CA VAL A 5 -60.95 24.01 49.17
C VAL A 5 -61.47 25.16 50.05
N VAL A 6 -60.66 26.21 50.28
CA VAL A 6 -61.10 27.56 50.70
C VAL A 6 -60.05 28.54 50.14
N LEU A 7 -60.26 29.25 49.02
CA LEU A 7 -61.11 30.42 48.73
C LEU A 7 -60.55 31.77 49.23
N PHE A 8 -60.19 32.66 48.28
CA PHE A 8 -60.48 34.12 48.23
C PHE A 8 -59.97 34.66 46.86
N MET A 9 -60.82 34.89 45.84
CA MET A 9 -61.50 36.17 45.46
C MET A 9 -60.55 37.38 45.31
N LEU A 10 -60.56 38.26 44.29
CA LEU A 10 -61.43 38.53 43.13
C LEU A 10 -60.81 39.75 42.37
N ILE A 11 -61.29 40.03 41.14
CA ILE A 11 -61.28 41.29 40.35
C ILE A 11 -60.19 41.31 39.24
N VAL A 12 -60.42 40.84 38.00
CA VAL A 12 -61.35 41.26 36.91
C VAL A 12 -60.96 42.59 36.25
N ALA A 13 -60.38 42.52 35.05
CA ALA A 13 -60.95 43.06 33.78
C ALA A 13 -59.88 43.49 32.77
N LEU A 14 -59.80 42.69 31.70
CA LEU A 14 -59.84 43.12 30.30
C LEU A 14 -59.02 44.36 29.89
N LEU A 15 -57.95 44.14 29.12
CA LEU A 15 -57.72 44.72 27.79
C LEU A 15 -56.37 44.22 27.24
N GLY A 16 -56.40 43.65 26.03
CA GLY A 16 -55.19 43.47 25.20
C GLY A 16 -54.49 42.12 25.36
N GLY A 17 -54.76 41.21 24.42
CA GLY A 17 -54.11 39.91 24.33
C GLY A 17 -52.59 40.01 24.22
N LEU A 18 -51.90 39.32 25.13
CA LEU A 18 -50.51 38.95 25.01
C LEU A 18 -50.45 37.42 24.97
N SER A 19 -50.63 36.86 23.78
CA SER A 19 -50.09 35.53 23.50
C SER A 19 -48.58 35.69 23.42
N THR A 20 -47.91 35.47 24.54
CA THR A 20 -46.46 35.31 24.60
C THR A 20 -46.11 34.03 23.85
N CYS A 21 -45.91 34.15 22.54
CA CYS A 21 -45.09 33.20 21.81
C CYS A 21 -43.68 33.35 22.38
N SER A 22 -43.34 32.51 23.36
CA SER A 22 -41.96 32.14 23.59
C SER A 22 -41.48 31.51 22.29
N SER A 23 -40.85 32.33 21.44
CA SER A 23 -40.00 31.80 20.39
C SER A 23 -38.86 31.11 21.13
N GLU A 24 -38.97 29.80 21.28
CA GLU A 24 -37.78 28.97 21.38
C GLU A 24 -36.93 29.35 20.17
N VAL A 25 -35.88 30.13 20.42
CA VAL A 25 -34.80 30.31 19.47
C VAL A 25 -34.31 28.89 19.19
N PRO A 26 -34.36 28.40 17.94
CA PRO A 26 -33.63 27.19 17.61
C PRO A 26 -32.20 27.52 18.01
N ILE A 27 -31.66 26.79 18.98
CA ILE A 27 -30.22 26.75 19.17
C ILE A 27 -29.73 26.24 17.83
N GLY A 28 -29.26 27.15 16.98
CA GLY A 28 -28.62 26.78 15.75
C GLY A 28 -27.49 25.87 16.19
N PHE A 29 -27.59 24.59 15.86
CA PHE A 29 -26.39 23.83 15.64
C PHE A 29 -25.72 24.57 14.49
N ASP A 30 -24.87 25.55 14.80
CA ASP A 30 -23.81 25.93 13.88
C ASP A 30 -22.99 24.67 13.79
N THR A 31 -23.35 23.81 12.83
CA THR A 31 -22.61 22.59 12.56
C THR A 31 -21.28 23.09 12.04
N ASP A 32 -20.31 23.27 12.94
CA ASP A 32 -18.88 23.54 12.71
C ASP A 32 -18.21 22.45 11.84
N GLU A 33 -19.01 21.59 11.20
CA GLU A 33 -18.62 20.63 10.19
C GLU A 33 -18.25 21.38 8.91
N LEU A 34 -16.99 21.27 8.56
CA LEU A 34 -16.41 21.84 7.36
C LEU A 34 -16.07 20.70 6.40
N SER A 35 -16.26 20.95 5.11
CA SER A 35 -15.97 19.99 4.05
C SER A 35 -14.79 20.50 3.21
N PHE A 36 -13.78 19.66 3.05
CA PHE A 36 -12.57 19.95 2.29
C PHE A 36 -12.48 19.06 1.07
N ASP A 37 -12.06 19.63 -0.05
CA ASP A 37 -11.64 18.88 -1.22
C ASP A 37 -10.11 18.85 -1.26
N MET A 38 -9.52 17.66 -1.35
CA MET A 38 -8.07 17.47 -1.40
C MET A 38 -7.63 16.97 -2.77
N SER A 39 -6.66 17.64 -3.38
CA SER A 39 -5.95 17.10 -4.55
C SER A 39 -4.80 16.21 -4.09
N LEU A 40 -4.74 15.00 -4.61
CA LEU A 40 -3.77 13.97 -4.25
C LEU A 40 -2.92 13.60 -5.47
N VAL A 41 -1.62 13.50 -5.29
CA VAL A 41 -0.68 13.04 -6.33
C VAL A 41 -0.04 11.74 -5.86
N LEU A 42 -0.35 10.63 -6.54
CA LEU A 42 0.26 9.33 -6.28
C LEU A 42 1.50 9.19 -7.15
N LEU A 43 2.69 9.11 -6.54
CA LEU A 43 3.94 8.88 -7.27
C LEU A 43 4.31 7.41 -7.22
N THR A 44 4.41 6.76 -8.39
CA THR A 44 4.90 5.39 -8.52
C THR A 44 6.40 5.36 -8.84
N GLY A 45 6.98 6.48 -9.26
CA GLY A 45 8.38 6.56 -9.66
C GLY A 45 9.42 6.47 -8.54
N ASP A 46 9.06 6.42 -7.25
CA ASP A 46 10.04 6.02 -6.22
C ASP A 46 10.43 4.53 -6.37
N MET A 47 9.59 3.76 -7.09
CA MET A 47 9.93 2.47 -7.69
C MET A 47 10.69 2.62 -9.02
N GLN A 48 11.32 3.77 -9.30
CA GLN A 48 12.27 3.97 -10.42
C GLN A 48 13.59 4.64 -9.99
N THR A 49 13.70 5.23 -8.79
CA THR A 49 14.78 6.20 -8.50
C THR A 49 15.86 5.78 -7.51
N LYS A 50 15.84 4.55 -6.97
CA LYS A 50 16.97 4.06 -6.17
C LYS A 50 18.27 3.85 -6.97
N ALA A 51 18.22 3.85 -8.30
CA ALA A 51 19.40 3.81 -9.15
C ALA A 51 19.89 5.23 -9.50
N SER A 52 21.20 5.46 -9.37
CA SER A 52 21.87 6.72 -9.75
C SER A 52 21.93 6.96 -11.28
N ASP A 53 21.30 6.11 -12.10
CA ASP A 53 21.38 6.16 -13.56
C ASP A 53 20.06 6.67 -14.17
N PRO A 54 20.03 7.87 -14.77
CA PRO A 54 18.82 8.44 -15.36
C PRO A 54 18.32 7.69 -16.62
N ASN A 55 19.07 6.72 -17.16
CA ASN A 55 18.72 6.00 -18.39
C ASN A 55 18.29 4.54 -18.15
N TYR A 56 18.06 4.10 -16.91
CA TYR A 56 17.75 2.71 -16.59
C TYR A 56 16.41 2.57 -15.84
N THR A 57 15.33 2.30 -16.58
CA THR A 57 13.99 2.02 -16.03
C THR A 57 13.87 0.56 -15.60
N TYR A 58 14.00 0.29 -14.30
CA TYR A 58 13.90 -1.09 -13.78
C TYR A 58 12.47 -1.59 -13.61
N ALA A 59 11.52 -0.69 -13.39
CA ALA A 59 10.09 -0.99 -13.36
C ALA A 59 9.47 -0.77 -14.74
N THR A 60 8.78 -1.80 -15.23
CA THR A 60 8.00 -1.76 -16.46
C THR A 60 6.72 -0.92 -16.28
N THR A 61 6.13 -0.46 -17.39
CA THR A 61 4.83 0.24 -17.36
C THR A 61 3.75 -0.58 -16.65
N GLU A 62 3.75 -1.91 -16.84
CA GLU A 62 2.84 -2.80 -16.13
C GLU A 62 3.07 -2.72 -14.61
N GLU A 63 4.31 -2.86 -14.15
CA GLU A 63 4.64 -2.81 -12.71
C GLU A 63 4.33 -1.46 -12.07
N LEU A 64 4.33 -0.37 -12.85
CA LEU A 64 3.96 0.99 -12.39
C LEU A 64 2.45 1.23 -12.39
N THR A 65 1.67 0.40 -13.07
CA THR A 65 0.23 0.60 -13.26
C THR A 65 -0.53 0.50 -11.94
N ILE A 66 -1.47 1.43 -11.75
CA ILE A 66 -2.50 1.39 -10.71
C ILE A 66 -3.85 1.25 -11.41
N GLN A 67 -4.60 0.19 -11.10
CA GLN A 67 -5.95 -0.06 -11.62
C GLN A 67 -7.05 0.27 -10.61
N ASN A 68 -6.71 0.31 -9.33
CA ASN A 68 -7.59 0.71 -8.24
C ASN A 68 -6.76 1.15 -7.03
N CYS A 69 -7.34 1.91 -6.12
CA CYS A 69 -6.72 2.16 -4.83
C CYS A 69 -7.75 2.46 -3.74
N HIS A 70 -7.36 2.19 -2.50
CA HIS A 70 -8.03 2.65 -1.30
C HIS A 70 -7.23 3.82 -0.72
N VAL A 71 -7.88 4.96 -0.52
CA VAL A 71 -7.29 6.12 0.14
C VAL A 71 -8.00 6.34 1.47
N ALA A 72 -7.25 6.45 2.56
CA ALA A 72 -7.75 6.73 3.90
C ALA A 72 -7.08 7.98 4.47
N VAL A 73 -7.87 8.86 5.09
CA VAL A 73 -7.40 10.06 5.79
C VAL A 73 -7.62 9.88 7.29
N PHE A 74 -6.59 10.13 8.08
CA PHE A 74 -6.62 10.01 9.53
C PHE A 74 -6.34 11.35 10.20
N ASP A 75 -7.01 11.60 11.32
CA ASP A 75 -6.68 12.71 12.20
C ASP A 75 -5.39 12.44 13.01
N LYS A 76 -5.03 13.39 13.88
CA LYS A 76 -3.86 13.30 14.77
C LYS A 76 -3.89 12.10 15.73
N ASP A 77 -5.09 11.58 16.05
CA ASP A 77 -5.29 10.50 17.00
C ASP A 77 -5.32 9.14 16.27
N GLY A 78 -5.09 9.13 14.96
CA GLY A 78 -5.09 7.93 14.13
C GLY A 78 -6.49 7.42 13.80
N LYS A 79 -7.55 8.19 14.07
CA LYS A 79 -8.91 7.81 13.69
C LYS A 79 -9.16 8.17 12.23
N ARG A 80 -9.71 7.22 11.46
CA ARG A 80 -10.05 7.44 10.05
C ARG A 80 -11.25 8.39 9.95
N ILE A 81 -11.03 9.57 9.40
CA ILE A 81 -12.07 10.61 9.21
C ILE A 81 -12.69 10.56 7.81
N TYR A 82 -11.99 9.96 6.84
CA TYR A 82 -12.46 9.81 5.46
C TYR A 82 -11.83 8.58 4.81
N PHE A 83 -12.54 7.97 3.87
CA PHE A 83 -11.94 7.05 2.90
C PHE A 83 -12.69 7.08 1.57
N LYS A 84 -11.97 6.74 0.49
CA LYS A 84 -12.55 6.56 -0.84
C LYS A 84 -11.82 5.45 -1.59
N ASN A 85 -12.59 4.62 -2.28
CA ASN A 85 -12.09 3.60 -3.18
C ASN A 85 -12.17 4.15 -4.62
N PHE A 86 -11.04 4.17 -5.31
CA PHE A 86 -10.93 4.57 -6.71
C PHE A 86 -10.73 3.34 -7.58
N TYR A 87 -11.25 3.38 -8.80
CA TYR A 87 -11.10 2.36 -9.83
C TYR A 87 -10.52 2.98 -11.10
N SER A 88 -10.23 2.16 -12.11
CA SER A 88 -9.55 2.58 -13.35
C SER A 88 -10.18 3.80 -14.02
N LYS A 89 -11.51 3.90 -14.02
CA LYS A 89 -12.25 5.05 -14.56
C LYS A 89 -12.04 6.36 -13.77
N ASP A 90 -11.71 6.26 -12.48
CA ASP A 90 -11.56 7.39 -11.58
C ASP A 90 -10.10 7.86 -11.50
N LEU A 91 -9.14 6.98 -11.81
CA LEU A 91 -7.69 7.25 -11.75
C LEU A 91 -7.18 8.11 -12.91
N GLY A 92 -7.85 8.05 -14.07
CA GLY A 92 -7.36 8.66 -15.31
C GLY A 92 -6.14 7.94 -15.89
N GLU A 93 -5.42 8.63 -16.78
CA GLU A 93 -4.19 8.11 -17.38
C GLU A 93 -2.98 8.33 -16.46
N MET A 94 -2.01 7.41 -16.51
CA MET A 94 -0.73 7.59 -15.84
C MET A 94 -0.01 8.80 -16.46
N LYS A 95 0.36 9.77 -15.63
CA LYS A 95 1.07 10.98 -16.03
C LYS A 95 2.55 10.86 -15.71
N THR A 96 3.36 11.60 -16.45
CA THR A 96 4.74 11.92 -16.03
C THR A 96 4.69 13.18 -15.18
N ILE A 97 5.09 13.07 -13.92
CA ILE A 97 5.08 14.14 -12.91
C ILE A 97 6.53 14.36 -12.47
N GLY A 98 7.16 15.42 -12.99
CA GLY A 98 8.60 15.59 -12.87
C GLY A 98 9.37 14.51 -13.64
N ASN A 99 10.26 13.79 -12.98
CA ASN A 99 10.99 12.62 -13.52
C ASN A 99 10.33 11.28 -13.15
N LEU A 100 9.16 11.30 -12.52
CA LEU A 100 8.47 10.11 -12.02
C LEU A 100 7.16 9.88 -12.75
N SER A 101 6.69 8.63 -12.73
CA SER A 101 5.32 8.30 -13.13
C SER A 101 4.35 8.45 -11.95
N GLY A 102 3.10 8.81 -12.23
CA GLY A 102 2.09 8.96 -11.19
C GLY A 102 0.66 9.16 -11.69
N TYR A 103 -0.25 9.39 -10.74
CA TYR A 103 -1.68 9.64 -10.95
C TYR A 103 -2.13 10.82 -10.10
N GLU A 104 -3.09 11.59 -10.60
CA GLU A 104 -3.72 12.69 -9.86
C GLU A 104 -5.14 12.30 -9.51
N LEU A 105 -5.53 12.45 -8.24
CA LEU A 105 -6.85 12.13 -7.73
C LEU A 105 -7.43 13.29 -6.95
N GLN A 106 -8.76 13.32 -6.87
CA GLN A 106 -9.50 14.26 -6.05
C GLN A 106 -10.26 13.52 -4.95
N LEU A 107 -10.04 13.91 -3.70
CA LEU A 107 -10.86 13.48 -2.57
C LEU A 107 -11.84 14.59 -2.27
N GLU A 108 -13.10 14.37 -2.64
CA GLU A 108 -14.18 15.30 -2.40
C GLU A 108 -14.82 15.02 -1.05
N GLY A 109 -15.16 16.07 -0.31
CA GLY A 109 -16.01 15.94 0.88
C GLY A 109 -15.32 15.39 2.13
N VAL A 110 -14.02 15.67 2.31
CA VAL A 110 -13.28 15.32 3.53
C VAL A 110 -13.78 16.18 4.68
N ARG A 111 -14.60 15.60 5.56
CA ARG A 111 -15.24 16.30 6.68
C ARG A 111 -14.30 16.44 7.87
N THR A 112 -14.28 17.63 8.46
CA THR A 112 -13.59 17.94 9.71
C THR A 112 -14.42 18.92 10.55
N PHE A 113 -13.99 19.17 11.79
CA PHE A 113 -14.69 20.06 12.72
C PHE A 113 -13.79 21.22 13.17
N GLY A 114 -14.31 22.44 13.12
CA GLY A 114 -13.64 23.66 13.57
C GLY A 114 -12.69 24.27 12.53
N LYS A 115 -12.42 25.57 12.69
CA LYS A 115 -11.79 26.45 11.67
C LYS A 115 -10.27 26.53 11.72
N GLU A 116 -9.64 25.76 12.62
CA GLU A 116 -8.19 25.71 12.79
C GLU A 116 -7.53 24.72 11.83
N ASP A 117 -6.25 24.95 11.52
CA ASP A 117 -5.43 24.06 10.69
C ASP A 117 -5.43 22.62 11.27
N LYS A 118 -5.76 21.63 10.44
CA LYS A 118 -5.87 20.23 10.86
C LYS A 118 -4.75 19.39 10.27
N LYS A 119 -3.83 18.94 11.12
CA LYS A 119 -2.85 17.92 10.75
C LYS A 119 -3.56 16.59 10.51
N VAL A 120 -3.33 16.01 9.34
CA VAL A 120 -3.87 14.72 8.94
C VAL A 120 -2.79 13.88 8.28
N SER A 121 -3.00 12.57 8.23
CA SER A 121 -2.18 11.68 7.41
C SER A 121 -3.05 10.97 6.38
N VAL A 122 -2.49 10.75 5.19
CA VAL A 122 -3.13 10.05 4.08
C VAL A 122 -2.39 8.75 3.84
N LEU A 123 -3.09 7.62 3.92
CA LEU A 123 -2.59 6.30 3.55
C LEU A 123 -3.23 5.89 2.22
N VAL A 124 -2.43 5.34 1.33
CA VAL A 124 -2.87 4.81 0.05
C VAL A 124 -2.47 3.34 -0.05
N VAL A 125 -3.41 2.48 -0.43
CA VAL A 125 -3.18 1.06 -0.76
C VAL A 125 -3.72 0.80 -2.16
N ALA A 126 -2.82 0.67 -3.13
CA ALA A 126 -3.14 0.46 -4.53
C ALA A 126 -3.28 -1.03 -4.88
N ASN A 127 -4.10 -1.34 -5.88
CA ASN A 127 -4.31 -2.65 -6.50
C ASN A 127 -4.78 -3.76 -5.55
N ALA A 128 -5.37 -3.42 -4.40
CA ALA A 128 -5.85 -4.39 -3.42
C ALA A 128 -7.39 -4.40 -3.26
N ASN A 129 -8.11 -3.52 -3.97
CA ASN A 129 -9.57 -3.45 -3.87
C ASN A 129 -10.22 -4.74 -4.41
N ASN A 130 -11.46 -4.98 -3.97
CA ASN A 130 -12.36 -5.89 -4.68
C ASN A 130 -13.17 -5.09 -5.71
N ALA A 131 -14.06 -5.76 -6.45
CA ALA A 131 -14.82 -5.15 -7.55
C ALA A 131 -15.57 -3.86 -7.17
N ASN A 132 -16.20 -3.81 -5.98
CA ASN A 132 -17.08 -2.70 -5.57
C ASN A 132 -16.75 -2.12 -4.18
N ASN A 133 -15.77 -2.68 -3.48
CA ASN A 133 -15.34 -2.25 -2.15
C ASN A 133 -13.85 -2.52 -1.97
N SER A 134 -13.30 -2.19 -0.81
CA SER A 134 -11.96 -2.63 -0.43
C SER A 134 -12.00 -3.55 0.78
N PRO A 135 -11.00 -4.42 0.98
CA PRO A 135 -10.85 -5.19 2.21
C PRO A 135 -10.53 -4.30 3.44
N PHE A 136 -10.45 -2.98 3.28
CA PHE A 136 -10.07 -2.00 4.30
C PHE A 136 -11.26 -1.13 4.75
N ASP A 137 -12.43 -1.27 4.13
CA ASP A 137 -13.59 -0.40 4.37
C ASP A 137 -14.07 -0.44 5.83
N ASN A 138 -13.90 -1.57 6.52
CA ASN A 138 -14.28 -1.72 7.93
C ASN A 138 -13.21 -1.24 8.92
N LEU A 139 -12.03 -0.77 8.46
CA LEU A 139 -10.94 -0.36 9.33
C LEU A 139 -11.12 1.09 9.79
N THR A 140 -11.24 1.33 11.10
CA THR A 140 -11.64 2.63 11.65
C THR A 140 -10.49 3.44 12.22
N THR A 141 -9.37 2.79 12.53
CA THR A 141 -8.17 3.41 13.12
C THR A 141 -6.94 2.98 12.33
N TYR A 142 -5.95 3.85 12.23
CA TYR A 142 -4.66 3.51 11.62
C TYR A 142 -4.00 2.39 12.43
N ASP A 143 -3.87 2.60 13.74
CA ASP A 143 -3.34 1.65 14.70
C ASP A 143 -4.35 1.34 15.81
N GLY A 144 -4.40 0.08 16.23
CA GLY A 144 -5.39 -0.43 17.17
C GLY A 144 -5.44 -1.95 17.19
N VAL A 145 -6.09 -2.51 18.22
CA VAL A 145 -6.22 -3.96 18.41
C VAL A 145 -7.16 -4.59 17.37
N ASP A 146 -8.33 -3.96 17.19
CA ASP A 146 -9.38 -4.43 16.30
C ASP A 146 -9.63 -3.43 15.18
N ASN A 147 -9.94 -3.95 13.98
CA ASN A 147 -10.30 -3.13 12.81
C ASN A 147 -9.31 -1.99 12.51
N SER A 148 -8.01 -2.28 12.62
CA SER A 148 -6.94 -1.33 12.33
C SER A 148 -6.15 -1.68 11.07
N TYR A 149 -5.50 -0.68 10.45
CA TYR A 149 -4.64 -0.89 9.28
C TYR A 149 -3.32 -1.59 9.65
N THR A 150 -2.80 -1.40 10.87
CA THR A 150 -1.61 -2.12 11.38
C THR A 150 -1.88 -3.60 11.65
N ALA A 151 -3.09 -3.95 12.11
CA ALA A 151 -3.48 -5.34 12.27
C ALA A 151 -3.79 -6.04 10.93
N LYS A 152 -4.18 -5.30 9.90
CA LYS A 152 -4.63 -5.85 8.62
C LYS A 152 -3.54 -6.65 7.89
N THR A 153 -3.93 -7.84 7.44
CA THR A 153 -3.18 -8.66 6.50
C THR A 153 -4.00 -8.84 5.21
N ILE A 154 -3.35 -8.69 4.07
CA ILE A 154 -3.90 -9.12 2.77
C ILE A 154 -3.32 -10.49 2.41
N ALA A 155 -4.11 -11.33 1.73
CA ALA A 155 -3.71 -12.69 1.31
C ALA A 155 -3.92 -12.89 -0.20
N LYS A 156 -3.61 -11.85 -0.99
CA LYS A 156 -3.61 -11.87 -2.46
C LYS A 156 -2.16 -11.68 -2.92
N GLY A 157 -1.51 -12.77 -3.31
CA GLY A 157 -0.10 -12.76 -3.67
C GLY A 157 0.19 -12.03 -4.98
N PRO A 158 1.42 -11.50 -5.14
CA PRO A 158 1.82 -10.76 -6.34
C PRO A 158 2.05 -11.70 -7.53
N VAL A 159 1.11 -11.74 -8.47
CA VAL A 159 1.21 -12.60 -9.68
C VAL A 159 1.18 -11.76 -10.95
N THR A 160 0.23 -10.83 -11.05
CA THR A 160 0.02 -10.00 -12.25
C THR A 160 0.77 -8.69 -12.12
N ALA A 161 1.72 -8.42 -13.03
CA ALA A 161 2.56 -7.21 -13.01
C ALA A 161 1.74 -5.91 -12.95
N SER A 162 0.66 -5.82 -13.75
CA SER A 162 -0.26 -4.67 -13.78
C SER A 162 -1.20 -4.53 -12.57
N LEU A 163 -1.13 -5.46 -11.60
CA LEU A 163 -1.95 -5.46 -10.39
C LEU A 163 -1.10 -5.69 -9.11
N LEU A 164 0.19 -5.39 -9.17
CA LEU A 164 1.05 -5.44 -7.99
C LEU A 164 0.61 -4.37 -6.97
N VAL A 165 0.48 -4.78 -5.70
CA VAL A 165 0.06 -3.91 -4.60
C VAL A 165 1.16 -2.91 -4.28
N LYS A 166 0.77 -1.64 -4.11
CA LYS A 166 1.66 -0.54 -3.72
C LYS A 166 1.07 0.17 -2.51
N ILE A 167 1.93 0.67 -1.64
CA ILE A 167 1.51 1.38 -0.43
C ILE A 167 2.32 2.65 -0.24
N GLY A 168 1.72 3.67 0.37
CA GLY A 168 2.41 4.89 0.74
C GLY A 168 1.61 5.68 1.75
N LYS A 169 2.32 6.48 2.55
CA LYS A 169 1.73 7.32 3.58
C LYS A 169 2.39 8.70 3.54
N SER A 170 1.60 9.75 3.68
CA SER A 170 2.10 11.12 3.78
C SER A 170 1.34 11.90 4.83
N GLU A 171 2.01 12.89 5.43
CA GLU A 171 1.42 13.80 6.40
C GLU A 171 1.19 15.16 5.73
N THR A 172 0.07 15.80 6.03
CA THR A 172 -0.25 17.14 5.52
C THR A 172 -1.06 17.93 6.54
N THR A 173 -1.37 19.18 6.22
CA THR A 173 -2.24 20.05 7.02
C THR A 173 -3.35 20.60 6.14
N LEU A 174 -4.60 20.35 6.51
CA LEU A 174 -5.78 20.95 5.89
C LEU A 174 -5.96 22.36 6.45
N LYS A 175 -5.99 23.37 5.57
CA LYS A 175 -6.09 24.78 5.96
C LYS A 175 -7.45 25.34 5.58
N TYR A 176 -8.18 25.83 6.58
CA TYR A 176 -9.50 26.40 6.36
C TYR A 176 -9.43 27.73 5.57
N ASN A 177 -10.34 27.92 4.61
CA ASN A 177 -10.43 29.10 3.74
C ASN A 177 -9.12 29.45 3.01
N GLN A 178 -8.30 28.46 2.71
CA GLN A 178 -7.09 28.60 1.90
C GLN A 178 -7.08 27.55 0.80
N ASP A 179 -6.47 27.89 -0.34
CA ASP A 179 -6.20 26.89 -1.38
C ASP A 179 -5.25 25.83 -0.81
N ASN A 180 -5.73 24.60 -0.73
CA ASN A 180 -4.91 23.48 -0.27
C ASN A 180 -3.95 23.07 -1.40
N ALA A 181 -2.66 23.00 -1.09
CA ALA A 181 -1.68 22.46 -2.01
C ALA A 181 -1.93 20.95 -2.25
N PRO A 182 -1.58 20.42 -3.43
CA PRO A 182 -1.64 18.99 -3.68
C PRO A 182 -0.84 18.19 -2.66
N VAL A 183 -1.41 17.12 -2.15
CA VAL A 183 -0.74 16.19 -1.24
C VAL A 183 -0.08 15.09 -2.07
N THR A 184 1.24 15.04 -2.05
CA THR A 184 2.00 14.01 -2.75
C THR A 184 2.18 12.79 -1.85
N VAL A 185 1.83 11.60 -2.35
CA VAL A 185 2.05 10.31 -1.70
C VAL A 185 2.97 9.45 -2.54
N SER A 186 4.19 9.26 -2.05
CA SER A 186 5.19 8.33 -2.58
C SER A 186 4.78 6.89 -2.30
N LEU A 187 4.57 6.10 -3.36
CA LEU A 187 4.20 4.70 -3.26
C LEU A 187 5.41 3.79 -3.46
N ILE A 188 5.56 2.81 -2.57
CA ILE A 188 6.52 1.71 -2.73
C ILE A 188 5.79 0.45 -3.22
N GLN A 189 6.48 -0.42 -3.96
CA GLN A 189 5.94 -1.75 -4.29
C GLN A 189 5.96 -2.60 -3.02
N LEU A 190 4.84 -3.26 -2.70
CA LEU A 190 4.76 -4.12 -1.51
C LEU A 190 5.47 -5.47 -1.71
N SER A 191 5.71 -5.87 -2.96
CA SER A 191 6.45 -7.06 -3.34
C SER A 191 7.90 -6.75 -3.68
N ALA A 192 8.77 -7.76 -3.53
CA ALA A 192 10.06 -7.83 -4.21
C ALA A 192 9.87 -8.38 -5.64
N LYS A 193 10.68 -7.90 -6.59
CA LYS A 193 10.80 -8.44 -7.95
C LYS A 193 12.04 -9.32 -8.01
N ILE A 194 11.92 -10.54 -8.51
CA ILE A 194 13.03 -11.48 -8.63
C ILE A 194 13.09 -11.98 -10.06
N GLU A 195 14.26 -11.88 -10.68
CA GLU A 195 14.52 -12.40 -12.02
C GLU A 195 15.63 -13.44 -11.99
N TYR A 196 15.34 -14.65 -12.45
CA TYR A 196 16.35 -15.64 -12.75
C TYR A 196 16.93 -15.40 -14.15
N THR A 197 18.23 -15.16 -14.23
CA THR A 197 18.91 -14.73 -15.46
C THR A 197 19.75 -15.83 -16.13
N GLY A 198 19.68 -17.07 -15.62
CA GLY A 198 20.39 -18.21 -16.17
C GLY A 198 21.67 -18.60 -15.42
N VAL A 199 22.39 -19.56 -16.01
CA VAL A 199 23.69 -20.03 -15.53
C VAL A 199 24.75 -19.72 -16.58
N TYR A 200 25.85 -19.14 -16.16
CA TYR A 200 26.94 -18.67 -17.00
C TYR A 200 28.21 -19.46 -16.72
N LYS A 201 29.08 -19.64 -17.71
CA LYS A 201 30.43 -20.15 -17.51
C LYS A 201 31.22 -19.16 -16.67
N LYS A 202 31.78 -19.61 -15.55
CA LYS A 202 32.54 -18.76 -14.63
C LYS A 202 33.79 -18.14 -15.29
N GLU A 203 34.37 -18.83 -16.27
CA GLU A 203 35.64 -18.46 -16.89
C GLU A 203 35.53 -17.29 -17.87
N ASN A 204 34.39 -17.17 -18.57
CA ASN A 204 34.23 -16.20 -19.66
C ASN A 204 32.88 -15.45 -19.67
N GLY A 205 31.95 -15.76 -18.76
CA GLY A 205 30.64 -15.11 -18.68
C GLY A 205 29.67 -15.49 -19.80
N GLU A 206 29.91 -16.58 -20.53
CA GLU A 206 29.02 -17.08 -21.57
C GLU A 206 27.79 -17.77 -20.95
N LEU A 207 26.58 -17.43 -21.40
CA LEU A 207 25.34 -18.07 -20.97
C LEU A 207 25.31 -19.54 -21.42
N LEU A 208 25.02 -20.45 -20.50
CA LEU A 208 24.85 -21.88 -20.79
C LEU A 208 23.39 -22.21 -21.09
N GLU A 209 23.19 -23.03 -22.11
CA GLU A 209 21.88 -23.60 -22.42
C GLU A 209 21.51 -24.74 -21.44
N GLY A 210 20.21 -25.03 -21.33
CA GLY A 210 19.69 -26.19 -20.60
C GLY A 210 19.41 -25.98 -19.11
N PHE A 211 19.74 -24.82 -18.54
CA PHE A 211 19.48 -24.48 -17.14
C PHE A 211 18.13 -23.79 -16.93
N SER A 212 17.05 -24.41 -17.39
CA SER A 212 15.71 -23.85 -17.26
C SER A 212 15.23 -23.85 -15.80
N LEU A 213 14.57 -22.77 -15.38
CA LEU A 213 13.88 -22.70 -14.08
C LEU A 213 12.58 -23.51 -14.13
N THR A 214 12.54 -24.63 -13.41
CA THR A 214 11.42 -25.57 -13.46
C THR A 214 10.39 -25.31 -12.35
N LYS A 215 10.81 -24.79 -11.19
CA LYS A 215 9.94 -24.47 -10.05
C LYS A 215 10.60 -23.40 -9.17
N VAL A 216 9.77 -22.63 -8.48
CA VAL A 216 10.16 -21.84 -7.31
C VAL A 216 9.25 -22.23 -6.16
N ALA A 217 9.80 -22.53 -4.98
CA ALA A 217 9.06 -22.83 -3.76
C ALA A 217 9.35 -21.79 -2.67
N GLY A 218 8.45 -21.64 -1.70
CA GLY A 218 8.62 -20.73 -0.56
C GLY A 218 8.26 -19.26 -0.82
N LEU A 219 7.57 -18.96 -1.94
CA LEU A 219 7.06 -17.62 -2.21
C LEU A 219 5.90 -17.27 -1.25
N ASN A 220 5.73 -15.98 -0.94
CA ASN A 220 4.74 -15.49 0.03
C ASN A 220 3.59 -14.70 -0.63
N ALA A 221 2.35 -15.10 -0.33
CA ALA A 221 1.10 -14.47 -0.79
C ALA A 221 0.46 -13.52 0.24
N SER A 222 0.97 -13.44 1.47
CA SER A 222 0.40 -12.61 2.53
C SER A 222 1.30 -11.46 2.96
N SER A 223 0.72 -10.28 3.19
CA SER A 223 1.48 -9.10 3.65
C SER A 223 0.69 -8.20 4.59
N LYS A 224 1.42 -7.55 5.50
CA LYS A 224 1.00 -6.30 6.15
C LYS A 224 0.99 -5.15 5.13
N ILE A 225 0.24 -4.10 5.42
CA ILE A 225 0.03 -2.94 4.50
C ILE A 225 0.53 -1.61 5.07
N THR A 226 1.17 -1.63 6.24
CA THR A 226 1.65 -0.46 6.99
C THR A 226 3.16 -0.55 7.25
N ILE A 227 3.88 -1.17 6.31
CA ILE A 227 5.33 -1.43 6.34
C ILE A 227 5.99 -0.68 5.19
N PHE A 228 6.83 0.33 5.47
CA PHE A 228 7.27 1.28 4.46
C PHE A 228 8.79 1.29 4.23
N ASN A 229 9.56 0.54 5.03
CA ASN A 229 11.00 0.50 4.89
C ASN A 229 11.41 -0.42 3.73
N THR A 230 12.03 0.14 2.70
CA THR A 230 12.50 -0.61 1.52
C THR A 230 13.95 -1.07 1.65
N SER A 231 14.54 -0.96 2.84
CA SER A 231 15.91 -1.40 3.17
C SER A 231 15.95 -2.43 4.30
N ALA A 232 14.80 -2.81 4.86
CA ALA A 232 14.72 -3.85 5.89
C ALA A 232 13.42 -4.64 5.76
N VAL A 233 13.49 -5.93 6.08
CA VAL A 233 12.33 -6.82 6.12
C VAL A 233 11.44 -6.48 7.32
N GLU A 234 10.15 -6.24 7.07
CA GLU A 234 9.17 -5.86 8.11
C GLU A 234 7.94 -6.77 8.13
N ASN A 235 7.65 -7.47 7.03
CA ASN A 235 6.44 -8.28 6.93
C ASN A 235 6.50 -9.56 7.81
N GLY A 236 5.63 -9.61 8.81
CA GLY A 236 5.41 -10.81 9.65
C GLY A 236 4.35 -11.78 9.11
N ALA A 237 3.60 -11.42 8.07
CA ALA A 237 2.53 -12.28 7.53
C ALA A 237 3.10 -13.28 6.51
N PHE A 238 2.60 -14.52 6.54
CA PHE A 238 3.04 -15.56 5.61
C PHE A 238 1.91 -16.50 5.19
N SER A 239 1.84 -16.81 3.91
CA SER A 239 1.07 -17.92 3.33
C SER A 239 1.68 -18.30 1.98
N ASP A 240 1.67 -19.57 1.61
CA ASP A 240 2.29 -20.02 0.35
C ASP A 240 1.68 -19.35 -0.89
N LEU A 241 2.56 -18.90 -1.79
CA LEU A 241 2.24 -18.48 -3.14
C LEU A 241 2.71 -19.54 -4.14
N ALA A 242 1.79 -20.07 -4.94
CA ALA A 242 2.13 -21.05 -5.97
C ALA A 242 2.91 -20.40 -7.12
N TYR A 243 4.02 -21.03 -7.52
CA TYR A 243 4.74 -20.65 -8.73
C TYR A 243 3.91 -20.94 -9.98
N PRO A 244 3.73 -19.98 -10.91
CA PRO A 244 2.86 -20.16 -12.07
C PRO A 244 3.27 -21.33 -12.98
N THR A 245 2.30 -22.00 -13.58
CA THR A 245 2.53 -23.12 -14.52
C THR A 245 3.22 -22.70 -15.81
N THR A 246 3.18 -21.40 -16.15
CA THR A 246 3.92 -20.79 -17.27
C THR A 246 5.41 -20.71 -17.02
N LYS A 247 5.88 -20.98 -15.78
CA LYS A 247 7.28 -20.97 -15.35
C LYS A 247 8.01 -19.67 -15.71
N PRO A 248 7.52 -18.50 -15.26
CA PRO A 248 8.12 -17.23 -15.62
C PRO A 248 9.51 -17.07 -14.99
N VAL A 249 10.46 -16.55 -15.76
CA VAL A 249 11.81 -16.23 -15.25
C VAL A 249 11.80 -15.04 -14.28
N THR A 250 10.83 -14.15 -14.42
CA THR A 250 10.57 -13.03 -13.50
C THR A 250 9.32 -13.32 -12.67
N PHE A 251 9.46 -13.26 -11.36
CA PHE A 251 8.40 -13.57 -10.40
C PHE A 251 8.47 -12.60 -9.21
N TYR A 252 7.46 -12.66 -8.35
CA TYR A 252 7.30 -11.73 -7.25
C TYR A 252 6.97 -12.47 -5.95
N THR A 253 7.29 -11.86 -4.83
CA THR A 253 6.91 -12.34 -3.50
C THR A 253 6.73 -11.16 -2.56
N TYR A 254 5.86 -11.28 -1.56
CA TYR A 254 5.95 -10.40 -0.40
C TYR A 254 7.15 -10.80 0.48
N GLU A 255 7.57 -9.86 1.33
CA GLU A 255 8.63 -10.07 2.31
C GLU A 255 8.38 -11.26 3.23
N ILE A 256 9.45 -11.91 3.68
CA ILE A 256 9.44 -13.04 4.60
C ILE A 256 10.45 -12.74 5.72
N SER A 257 9.95 -12.39 6.91
CA SER A 257 10.80 -12.03 8.06
C SER A 257 11.47 -13.22 8.77
N ASP A 258 10.90 -14.41 8.65
CA ASP A 258 11.43 -15.62 9.28
C ASP A 258 12.75 -16.04 8.63
N ALA A 259 13.84 -15.95 9.39
CA ALA A 259 15.19 -16.28 8.93
C ALA A 259 15.40 -17.77 8.61
N PHE A 260 14.49 -18.66 9.02
CA PHE A 260 14.54 -20.09 8.70
C PHE A 260 13.78 -20.46 7.42
N LYS A 261 13.07 -19.51 6.79
CA LYS A 261 12.40 -19.75 5.52
C LYS A 261 13.34 -19.52 4.34
N GLU A 262 13.11 -20.30 3.30
CA GLU A 262 13.90 -20.29 2.08
C GLU A 262 13.00 -20.10 0.86
N VAL A 263 13.50 -19.39 -0.14
CA VAL A 263 12.97 -19.42 -1.50
C VAL A 263 13.84 -20.39 -2.29
N ILE A 264 13.27 -21.50 -2.76
CA ILE A 264 14.02 -22.60 -3.37
C ILE A 264 13.78 -22.59 -4.87
N LEU A 265 14.85 -22.42 -5.66
CA LEU A 265 14.82 -22.54 -7.12
C LEU A 265 15.13 -23.98 -7.53
N SER A 266 14.26 -24.60 -8.31
CA SER A 266 14.56 -25.87 -8.99
C SER A 266 15.02 -25.57 -10.42
N VAL A 267 16.27 -25.87 -10.74
CA VAL A 267 16.89 -25.58 -12.04
C VAL A 267 17.35 -26.87 -12.71
N GLN A 268 17.03 -27.03 -14.00
CA GLN A 268 17.42 -28.21 -14.76
C GLN A 268 18.95 -28.37 -14.79
N SER A 269 19.46 -29.53 -14.36
CA SER A 269 20.90 -29.80 -14.28
C SER A 269 21.20 -31.29 -14.54
N GLY A 270 20.82 -31.77 -15.72
CA GLY A 270 20.96 -33.17 -16.12
C GLY A 270 19.60 -33.81 -16.37
N VAL A 271 19.37 -35.01 -15.82
CA VAL A 271 18.09 -35.73 -15.93
C VAL A 271 17.03 -35.08 -15.05
N GLU A 272 17.38 -34.79 -13.79
CA GLU A 272 16.47 -34.18 -12.81
C GLU A 272 16.88 -32.73 -12.50
N PRO A 273 15.92 -31.84 -12.21
CA PRO A 273 16.21 -30.53 -11.64
C PRO A 273 16.89 -30.65 -10.27
N LYS A 274 17.83 -29.74 -10.00
CA LYS A 274 18.43 -29.58 -8.67
C LYS A 274 17.82 -28.38 -7.95
N GLU A 275 17.71 -28.47 -6.64
CA GLU A 275 17.18 -27.41 -5.78
C GLU A 275 18.30 -26.54 -5.22
N TYR A 276 18.09 -25.23 -5.23
CA TYR A 276 19.04 -24.22 -4.75
C TYR A 276 18.30 -23.26 -3.82
N PRO A 277 18.49 -23.35 -2.49
CA PRO A 277 17.81 -22.51 -1.52
C PRO A 277 18.42 -21.11 -1.48
N PHE A 278 17.59 -20.09 -1.25
CA PHE A 278 18.03 -18.72 -0.97
C PHE A 278 17.36 -18.25 0.33
N PRO A 279 18.07 -17.58 1.25
CA PRO A 279 17.45 -17.05 2.47
C PRO A 279 16.32 -16.09 2.11
N ALA A 280 15.09 -16.41 2.54
CA ALA A 280 13.90 -15.70 2.09
C ALA A 280 13.86 -14.22 2.56
N ASN A 281 14.52 -13.92 3.67
CA ASN A 281 14.62 -12.59 4.26
C ASN A 281 15.54 -11.63 3.48
N LYS A 282 16.25 -12.11 2.45
CA LYS A 282 17.04 -11.25 1.54
C LYS A 282 16.15 -10.44 0.58
N PHE A 283 14.93 -10.91 0.30
CA PHE A 283 14.04 -10.29 -0.69
C PHE A 283 13.14 -9.22 -0.02
N ILE A 284 13.67 -8.01 0.11
CA ILE A 284 13.00 -6.85 0.70
C ILE A 284 12.03 -6.21 -0.31
N LYS A 285 10.86 -5.77 0.15
CA LYS A 285 9.83 -5.14 -0.70
C LYS A 285 10.35 -3.89 -1.40
N GLY A 286 9.84 -3.63 -2.61
CA GLY A 286 10.25 -2.46 -3.38
C GLY A 286 11.72 -2.49 -3.81
N ASN A 287 12.27 -3.68 -3.99
CA ASN A 287 13.58 -3.91 -4.60
C ASN A 287 13.48 -4.92 -5.75
N TYR A 288 14.45 -4.85 -6.65
CA TYR A 288 14.61 -5.76 -7.79
C TYR A 288 15.90 -6.56 -7.67
N TYR A 289 15.74 -7.88 -7.67
CA TYR A 289 16.81 -8.85 -7.54
C TYR A 289 17.04 -9.63 -8.84
N ARG A 290 18.31 -9.90 -9.14
CA ARG A 290 18.71 -10.86 -10.16
C ARG A 290 19.43 -12.04 -9.51
N ILE A 291 19.01 -13.24 -9.88
CA ILE A 291 19.68 -14.49 -9.52
C ILE A 291 20.41 -15.01 -10.76
N LYS A 292 21.72 -15.20 -10.66
CA LYS A 292 22.54 -15.85 -11.71
C LYS A 292 23.42 -16.93 -11.11
N GLY A 293 23.63 -18.01 -11.84
CA GLY A 293 24.59 -19.05 -11.48
C GLY A 293 25.89 -18.89 -12.26
N LEU A 294 27.03 -19.15 -11.63
CA LEU A 294 28.35 -19.20 -12.24
C LEU A 294 28.87 -20.64 -12.15
N LYS A 295 28.79 -21.36 -13.26
CA LYS A 295 29.23 -22.75 -13.34
C LYS A 295 30.75 -22.80 -13.53
N SER A 296 31.42 -23.41 -12.56
CA SER A 296 32.76 -23.98 -12.73
C SER A 296 32.63 -25.47 -13.08
N SER A 297 33.72 -26.16 -13.41
CA SER A 297 33.69 -27.55 -13.88
C SER A 297 32.87 -28.55 -13.02
N THR A 298 32.66 -28.26 -11.73
CA THR A 298 31.98 -29.15 -10.77
C THR A 298 30.70 -28.56 -10.19
N GLU A 299 30.66 -27.26 -9.91
CA GLU A 299 29.63 -26.62 -9.08
C GLU A 299 29.12 -25.31 -9.70
N ILE A 300 27.94 -24.89 -9.26
CA ILE A 300 27.33 -23.60 -9.61
C ILE A 300 27.43 -22.70 -8.38
N GLU A 301 28.21 -21.63 -8.48
CA GLU A 301 28.24 -20.56 -7.48
C GLU A 301 27.09 -19.59 -7.78
N TRP A 302 26.23 -19.33 -6.79
CA TRP A 302 25.06 -18.49 -6.98
C TRP A 302 25.33 -17.06 -6.58
N VAL A 303 24.79 -16.14 -7.37
CA VAL A 303 24.94 -14.71 -7.19
C VAL A 303 23.56 -14.09 -7.08
N LEU A 304 23.31 -13.42 -5.96
CA LEU A 304 22.14 -12.60 -5.74
C LEU A 304 22.54 -11.12 -5.83
N GLU A 305 22.06 -10.45 -6.87
CA GLU A 305 22.32 -9.03 -7.11
C GLU A 305 21.08 -8.21 -6.75
N ASN A 306 21.21 -7.22 -5.87
CA ASN A 306 20.24 -6.15 -5.76
C ASN A 306 20.56 -5.09 -6.82
N VAL A 307 19.70 -4.98 -7.82
CA VAL A 307 19.94 -4.14 -9.00
C VAL A 307 19.92 -2.65 -8.64
N GLU A 308 19.16 -2.28 -7.62
CA GLU A 308 19.04 -0.88 -7.17
C GLU A 308 20.31 -0.43 -6.43
N ASP A 309 20.82 -1.26 -5.53
CA ASP A 309 21.98 -0.94 -4.68
C ASP A 309 23.32 -1.33 -5.33
N LYS A 310 23.30 -2.04 -6.47
CA LYS A 310 24.49 -2.67 -7.11
C LYS A 310 25.27 -3.58 -6.14
N GLU A 311 24.60 -4.10 -5.13
CA GLU A 311 25.19 -5.04 -4.18
C GLU A 311 25.09 -6.46 -4.73
N VAL A 312 26.19 -7.20 -4.60
CA VAL A 312 26.30 -8.59 -5.04
C VAL A 312 26.62 -9.45 -3.81
N THR A 313 25.70 -10.34 -3.45
CA THR A 313 25.97 -11.41 -2.47
C THR A 313 26.34 -12.68 -3.23
N LEU A 314 27.52 -13.23 -2.94
CA LEU A 314 27.97 -14.54 -3.41
C LEU A 314 27.91 -15.49 -2.22
N ASP A 315 27.07 -16.51 -2.30
CA ASP A 315 27.12 -17.63 -1.36
C ASP A 315 27.61 -18.87 -2.11
N PRO A 316 28.73 -19.50 -1.69
CA PRO A 316 29.04 -20.85 -2.11
C PRO A 316 28.09 -21.81 -1.38
N PHE A 317 27.25 -22.51 -2.14
CA PHE A 317 26.62 -23.73 -1.62
C PHE A 317 27.60 -24.88 -1.84
N GLU A 318 28.04 -25.52 -0.76
CA GLU A 318 28.69 -26.84 -0.80
C GLU A 318 27.68 -27.94 -1.17
#